data_AF-A0A560HQM3-F1
#
_entry.id   AF-A0A560HQM3-F1
#
_cell.length_a   1.000
_cell.length_b   1.000
_cell.length_c   1.000
_cell.angle_alpha   90.00
_cell.angle_beta   90.00
_cell.angle_gamma   90.00
#
_symmetry.space_group_name_H-M   'P 1'
#
loop_
_entity.id
_entity.type
_entity.pdbx_description
1 polymer ?
#
loop_
_entity_poly.entity_id
_entity_poly.type
_entity_poly.pdbx_seq_one_letter_code
_entity_poly.pdbx_strand_id
1 'polypeptide(L)'
;MAPVPPPSKAAPPSGTPARLPLAKLPFVGLRRDGALGYWVMPTDSDVAIGPAAVGLGRTYAAWFLLYAEINGRDAARTLLNTIEREMPSRYPAVDRAFLREIAGRGFSQSAA
;
A
#
# COMPACT_ATOMS: atom_id res chain seq x y z
N MET A 1 17.76 -22.91 -54.39
CA MET A 1 17.95 -22.83 -52.92
C MET A 1 17.47 -21.44 -52.51
N ALA A 2 16.29 -21.33 -51.91
CA ALA A 2 15.71 -20.03 -51.54
C ALA A 2 16.16 -19.61 -50.13
N PRO A 3 16.39 -18.32 -49.86
CA PRO A 3 16.84 -17.86 -48.55
C PRO A 3 15.71 -17.93 -47.52
N VAL A 4 16.01 -18.49 -46.35
CA VAL A 4 15.14 -18.51 -45.17
C VAL A 4 14.97 -17.08 -44.61
N PRO A 5 13.75 -16.65 -44.29
CA PRO A 5 13.53 -15.34 -43.68
C PRO A 5 14.05 -15.30 -42.24
N PRO A 6 14.53 -14.14 -41.75
CA PRO A 6 15.01 -14.01 -40.37
C PRO A 6 13.85 -14.17 -39.37
N PRO A 7 14.13 -14.66 -38.14
CA PRO A 7 13.10 -14.80 -37.12
C PRO A 7 12.55 -13.42 -36.73
N SER A 8 11.23 -13.25 -36.87
CA SER A 8 10.51 -12.06 -36.39
C SER A 8 10.78 -11.89 -34.90
N LYS A 9 11.49 -10.81 -34.55
CA LYS A 9 11.73 -10.39 -33.17
C LYS A 9 10.36 -10.13 -32.52
N ALA A 10 9.90 -11.06 -31.69
CA ALA A 10 8.66 -10.91 -30.94
C ALA A 10 8.75 -9.61 -30.14
N ALA A 11 7.80 -8.70 -30.38
CA ALA A 11 7.67 -7.49 -29.58
C ALA A 11 7.43 -7.90 -28.12
N PRO A 12 8.07 -7.24 -27.13
CA PRO A 12 7.78 -7.51 -25.74
C PRO A 12 6.28 -7.29 -25.52
N PRO A 13 5.60 -8.16 -24.73
CA PRO A 13 4.20 -7.96 -24.43
C PRO A 13 4.05 -6.56 -23.84
N SER A 14 3.26 -5.72 -24.50
CA SER A 14 2.86 -4.42 -23.97
C SER A 14 1.90 -4.68 -22.81
N GLY A 15 2.46 -5.13 -21.69
CA GLY A 15 1.72 -5.29 -20.45
C GLY A 15 1.25 -3.92 -20.00
N THR A 16 -0.05 -3.78 -19.79
CA THR A 16 -0.61 -2.64 -19.05
C THR A 16 0.21 -2.49 -17.77
N PRO A 17 0.65 -1.28 -17.38
CA PRO A 17 1.34 -1.11 -16.10
C PRO A 17 0.46 -1.70 -15.00
N ALA A 18 0.94 -2.77 -14.38
CA ALA A 18 0.16 -3.54 -13.42
C ALA A 18 0.02 -2.69 -12.16
N ARG A 19 -1.10 -1.97 -12.04
CA ARG A 19 -1.44 -1.27 -10.80
C ARG A 19 -1.43 -2.27 -9.65
N LEU A 20 -0.83 -1.90 -8.52
CA LEU A 20 -0.91 -2.67 -7.29
C LEU A 20 -2.34 -2.55 -6.73
N PRO A 21 -3.13 -3.63 -6.66
CA PRO A 21 -4.49 -3.57 -6.12
C PRO A 21 -4.47 -3.31 -4.60
N LEU A 22 -5.42 -2.52 -4.10
CA LEU A 22 -5.53 -2.21 -2.66
C LEU A 22 -5.66 -3.47 -1.79
N ALA A 23 -6.38 -4.48 -2.27
CA ALA A 23 -6.56 -5.76 -1.57
C ALA A 23 -5.25 -6.57 -1.40
N LYS A 24 -4.14 -6.17 -2.04
CA LYS A 24 -2.82 -6.78 -1.84
C LYS A 24 -2.01 -6.09 -0.74
N LEU A 25 -2.48 -4.96 -0.20
CA LEU A 25 -1.80 -4.26 0.88
C LEU A 25 -2.09 -4.96 2.20
N PRO A 26 -1.07 -5.29 3.02
CA PRO A 26 -1.26 -6.10 4.23
C PRO A 26 -1.98 -5.36 5.37
N PHE A 27 -2.20 -4.05 5.22
CA PHE A 27 -3.01 -3.25 6.14
C PHE A 27 -4.43 -3.01 5.61
N VAL A 28 -4.80 -3.60 4.48
CA VAL A 28 -6.14 -3.47 3.87
C VAL A 28 -6.80 -4.85 3.87
N GLY A 29 -8.05 -4.92 4.32
CA GLY A 29 -8.87 -6.13 4.28
C GLY A 29 -10.24 -5.87 3.70
N LEU A 30 -10.90 -6.92 3.23
CA LEU A 30 -12.31 -6.86 2.85
C LEU A 30 -13.17 -7.17 4.07
N ARG A 31 -14.12 -6.29 4.33
CA ARG A 31 -15.16 -6.46 5.34
C ARG A 31 -16.30 -7.31 4.78
N ARG A 32 -17.15 -7.86 5.67
CA ARG A 32 -18.30 -8.71 5.29
C ARG A 32 -19.35 -7.98 4.42
N ASP A 33 -19.42 -6.66 4.52
CA ASP A 33 -20.28 -5.78 3.74
C ASP A 33 -19.68 -5.40 2.37
N GLY A 34 -18.50 -5.93 2.04
CA GLY A 34 -17.77 -5.62 0.80
C GLY A 34 -16.96 -4.31 0.85
N ALA A 35 -17.03 -3.56 1.95
CA ALA A 35 -16.18 -2.38 2.14
C ALA A 35 -14.74 -2.79 2.44
N LEU A 36 -13.80 -1.88 2.21
CA LEU A 36 -12.44 -2.05 2.70
C LEU A 36 -12.39 -1.74 4.21
N GLY A 37 -11.49 -2.41 4.91
CA GLY A 37 -11.09 -2.08 6.27
C GLY A 37 -9.59 -1.82 6.29
N TYR A 38 -9.16 -0.85 7.10
CA TYR A 38 -7.76 -0.44 7.20
C TYR A 38 -7.18 -0.81 8.57
N TRP A 39 -5.87 -1.01 8.63
CA TRP A 39 -5.13 -1.52 9.80
C TRP A 39 -5.57 -2.91 10.23
N VAL A 40 -5.66 -3.81 9.25
CA VAL A 40 -5.90 -5.23 9.52
C VAL A 40 -4.72 -5.79 10.30
N MET A 41 -4.91 -5.96 11.60
CA MET A 41 -3.89 -6.56 12.46
C MET A 41 -3.68 -8.04 12.10
N PRO A 42 -2.43 -8.53 12.16
CA PRO A 42 -2.19 -9.96 12.28
C PRO A 42 -3.00 -10.50 13.47
N THR A 43 -3.46 -11.74 13.39
CA THR A 43 -4.24 -12.41 14.46
C THR A 43 -3.48 -12.55 15.78
N ASP A 44 -2.19 -12.22 15.80
CA ASP A 44 -1.34 -12.25 16.97
C ASP A 44 -1.54 -10.98 17.83
N SER A 45 -2.19 -11.15 18.97
CA SER A 45 -2.71 -10.04 19.80
C SER A 45 -1.61 -9.19 20.43
N ASP A 46 -0.38 -9.71 20.51
CA ASP A 46 0.79 -8.99 21.06
C ASP A 46 1.39 -7.97 20.09
N VAL A 47 1.00 -7.98 18.81
CA VAL A 47 1.56 -7.06 17.80
C VAL A 47 1.02 -5.63 17.96
N ALA A 48 -0.11 -5.45 18.64
CA ALA A 48 -0.80 -4.17 18.77
C ALA A 48 -0.17 -3.19 19.79
N ILE A 49 0.77 -3.63 20.62
CA ILE A 49 1.33 -2.84 21.74
C ILE A 49 2.86 -2.90 21.72
N GLY A 50 3.53 -1.80 22.05
CA GLY A 50 4.98 -1.75 22.24
C GLY A 50 5.80 -1.76 20.94
N PRO A 51 7.04 -2.29 20.95
CA PRO A 51 7.96 -2.24 19.79
C PRO A 51 7.44 -2.94 18.54
N ALA A 52 6.64 -4.00 18.69
CA ALA A 52 6.04 -4.74 17.58
C ALA A 52 5.08 -3.87 16.77
N ALA A 53 4.28 -3.03 17.44
CA ALA A 53 3.36 -2.09 16.78
C ALA A 53 4.11 -1.03 15.95
N VAL A 54 5.27 -0.58 16.44
CA VAL A 54 6.13 0.35 15.68
C VAL A 54 6.70 -0.32 14.43
N GLY A 55 7.17 -1.57 14.56
CA GLY A 55 7.62 -2.37 13.43
C GLY A 55 6.52 -2.54 12.37
N LEU A 56 5.30 -2.84 12.81
CA LEU A 56 4.15 -2.99 11.92
C LEU A 56 3.81 -1.69 11.18
N GLY A 57 3.80 -0.54 11.87
CA GLY A 57 3.57 0.76 11.24
C GLY A 57 4.61 1.09 10.17
N ARG A 58 5.88 0.75 10.41
CA ARG A 58 6.95 0.88 9.39
C ARG A 58 6.74 -0.05 8.20
N THR A 59 6.37 -1.30 8.45
CA THR A 59 6.04 -2.25 7.37
C THR A 59 4.89 -1.73 6.52
N TYR A 60 3.82 -1.24 7.14
CA TYR A 60 2.70 -0.66 6.41
C TYR A 60 3.09 0.59 5.62
N ALA A 61 3.98 1.44 6.15
CA ALA A 61 4.50 2.58 5.41
C ALA A 61 5.30 2.14 4.18
N ALA A 62 6.13 1.11 4.29
CA ALA A 62 6.87 0.57 3.15
C ALA A 62 5.91 0.08 2.04
N TRP A 63 4.84 -0.64 2.40
CA TRP A 63 3.81 -1.07 1.44
C TRP A 63 3.04 0.11 0.82
N PHE A 64 2.73 1.14 1.60
CA PHE A 64 2.12 2.36 1.08
C PHE A 64 3.03 3.09 0.09
N LEU A 65 4.33 3.18 0.38
CA LEU A 65 5.29 3.82 -0.52
C LEU A 65 5.47 3.02 -1.82
N LEU A 66 5.48 1.69 -1.75
CA LEU A 66 5.46 0.83 -2.93
C LEU A 66 4.19 1.05 -3.77
N TYR A 67 3.04 1.16 -3.10
CA TYR A 67 1.79 1.50 -3.78
C TYR A 67 1.87 2.86 -4.47
N ALA A 68 2.45 3.87 -3.81
CA ALA A 68 2.63 5.20 -4.39
C ALA A 68 3.58 5.20 -5.60
N GLU A 69 4.63 4.41 -5.54
CA GLU A 69 5.59 4.23 -6.63
C GLU A 69 4.93 3.59 -7.86
N ILE A 70 4.14 2.54 -7.66
CA ILE A 70 3.50 1.78 -8.76
C ILE A 70 2.27 2.50 -9.32
N ASN A 71 1.44 3.08 -8.46
CA ASN A 71 0.12 3.61 -8.85
C ASN A 71 0.10 5.14 -9.02
N GLY A 72 1.16 5.83 -8.58
CA GLY A 72 1.27 7.28 -8.65
C GLY A 72 0.76 8.00 -7.39
N ARG A 73 1.17 9.27 -7.29
CA ARG A 73 0.98 10.10 -6.09
C ARG A 73 -0.49 10.40 -5.80
N ASP A 74 -1.33 10.60 -6.82
CA ASP A 74 -2.75 10.90 -6.64
C ASP A 74 -3.53 9.70 -6.06
N ALA A 75 -3.21 8.49 -6.53
CA ALA A 75 -3.79 7.26 -6.00
C ALA A 75 -3.38 7.07 -4.53
N ALA A 76 -2.11 7.32 -4.20
CA ALA A 76 -1.62 7.25 -2.84
C ALA A 76 -2.25 8.32 -1.92
N ARG A 77 -2.45 9.54 -2.41
CA ARG A 77 -3.15 10.61 -1.67
C ARG A 77 -4.60 10.21 -1.36
N THR A 78 -5.29 9.63 -2.33
CA THR A 78 -6.66 9.13 -2.18
C THR A 78 -6.73 8.01 -1.13
N LEU A 79 -5.78 7.06 -1.19
CA LEU A 79 -5.67 6.00 -0.20
C LEU A 79 -5.42 6.56 1.20
N LEU A 80 -4.49 7.51 1.36
CA LEU A 80 -4.18 8.13 2.64
C LEU A 80 -5.41 8.86 3.23
N ASN A 81 -6.13 9.63 2.43
CA ASN A 81 -7.36 10.30 2.87
C ASN A 81 -8.44 9.30 3.29
N THR A 82 -8.54 8.16 2.60
CA THR A 82 -9.51 7.11 2.94
C THR A 82 -9.14 6.46 4.28
N ILE A 83 -7.85 6.15 4.45
CA ILE A 83 -7.29 5.64 5.69
C ILE A 83 -7.60 6.61 6.85
N GLU A 84 -7.32 7.92 6.69
CA GLU A 84 -7.61 8.94 7.70
C GLU A 84 -9.09 8.98 8.10
N ARG A 85 -10.00 8.89 7.12
CA ARG A 85 -11.45 8.90 7.38
C ARG A 85 -11.94 7.64 8.09
N GLU A 86 -11.36 6.49 7.76
CA GLU A 86 -11.77 5.19 8.29
C GLU A 86 -10.97 4.73 9.51
N MET A 87 -10.02 5.54 9.99
CA MET A 87 -9.23 5.30 11.19
C MET A 87 -9.86 5.93 12.45
N PRO A 88 -10.63 5.17 13.25
CA PRO A 88 -10.82 5.52 14.64
C PRO A 88 -9.70 4.86 15.46
N SER A 89 -8.54 5.51 15.55
CA SER A 89 -7.53 5.49 16.65
C SER A 89 -7.23 4.19 17.44
N ARG A 90 -7.60 2.99 16.95
CA ARG A 90 -7.49 1.73 17.71
C ARG A 90 -6.04 1.32 17.96
N TYR A 91 -5.08 1.79 17.16
CA TYR A 91 -3.66 1.39 17.23
C TYR A 91 -2.70 2.60 17.10
N PRO A 92 -2.68 3.53 18.07
CA PRO A 92 -1.97 4.81 17.94
C PRO A 92 -0.45 4.67 17.76
N ALA A 93 0.15 3.55 18.19
CA ALA A 93 1.58 3.28 17.96
C ALA A 93 1.87 2.94 16.49
N VAL A 94 1.00 2.16 15.84
CA VAL A 94 1.09 1.82 14.42
C VAL A 94 0.91 3.10 13.59
N ASP A 95 -0.10 3.90 13.93
CA ASP A 95 -0.44 5.14 13.24
C ASP A 95 0.73 6.13 13.25
N ARG A 96 1.29 6.39 14.45
CA ARG A 96 2.43 7.31 14.59
C ARG A 96 3.66 6.83 13.84
N ALA A 97 3.95 5.53 13.90
CA ALA A 97 5.07 4.96 13.18
C ALA A 97 4.88 5.10 11.66
N PHE A 98 3.69 4.75 11.15
CA PHE A 98 3.35 4.89 9.75
C PHE A 98 3.48 6.34 9.25
N LEU A 99 2.83 7.28 9.93
CA LEU A 99 2.82 8.69 9.55
C LEU A 99 4.23 9.29 9.56
N ARG A 100 5.05 8.91 10.54
CA ARG A 100 6.46 9.35 10.62
C ARG A 100 7.25 8.91 9.39
N GLU A 101 7.09 7.67 8.95
CA GLU A 101 7.83 7.14 7.81
C GLU A 101 7.40 7.79 6.48
N ILE A 102 6.10 8.04 6.28
CA ILE A 102 5.61 8.63 5.02
C ILE A 102 5.79 10.16 4.96
N ALA A 103 5.85 10.85 6.09
CA ALA A 103 6.09 12.29 6.16
C ALA A 103 7.42 12.69 5.51
N GLY A 104 8.48 11.90 5.74
CA GLY A 104 9.79 12.10 5.11
C GLY A 104 9.81 11.93 3.59
N ARG A 105 8.72 11.43 3.00
CA ARG A 105 8.54 11.19 1.55
C ARG A 105 7.57 12.20 0.92
N GLY A 106 7.16 13.24 1.65
CA GLY A 106 6.24 14.27 1.17
C GLY A 106 4.77 13.84 1.16
N PHE A 107 4.41 12.81 1.94
CA PHE A 107 3.04 12.50 2.29
C PHE A 107 2.76 13.03 3.70
N SER A 108 2.26 14.25 3.77
CA SER A 108 1.75 14.82 5.01
C SER A 108 0.26 14.55 5.13
N GLN A 109 -0.19 14.27 6.35
CA GLN A 109 -1.60 14.31 6.72
C GLN A 109 -2.21 15.61 6.21
N SER A 110 -3.40 15.55 5.64
CA SER A 110 -4.13 16.76 5.30
C SER A 110 -4.49 17.43 6.64
N ALA A 111 -3.84 18.55 6.95
CA ALA A 111 -4.20 19.33 8.13
C ALA A 111 -5.69 19.67 8.03
N ALA A 112 -6.48 19.09 8.93
CA ALA A 112 -7.84 19.52 9.18
C ALA A 112 -7.81 20.79 10.03
#